data_AF-A0AAD5L3A2-F1
#
_entry.id   AF-A0AAD5L3A2-F1
#
_cell.length_a   1.000
_cell.length_b   1.000
_cell.length_c   1.000
_cell.angle_alpha   90.00
_cell.angle_beta   90.00
_cell.angle_gamma   90.00
#
_symmetry.space_group_name_H-M   'P 1'
#
loop_
_entity.id
_entity.type
_entity.pdbx_description
1 polymer ?
#
loop_
_entity_poly.entity_id
_entity_poly.type
_entity_poly.pdbx_seq_one_letter_code
_entity_poly.pdbx_strand_id
1 'polypeptide(L)'
;MTKAIEFLEEKGIGKGKIQYRMRDAIFTRQRYWGEPLPVYFKDDLPYLIDENELPLILPEVDKYLPTEDGEPPLGRAKEWTYKTSEGEFPLEKSTMPGWAGSSWYFFRYMDSKNDESFASREKTDYWGAVDLYIGGSEHATGHLLYSRFWTKFLFDLGVVGIDEPFQKMINQGMIQGRSNFVYRVKGTNKFVSYGLKNQYDTSDMHVDVNIVHNDQLNLDKFKSWRPDLANAEFILEDGKYICGAEVEKMSKSKYNVVNPDDIIERYGADTLRLYEMFLGPLEQFKPWNTNGIDGFL
;
A
#
# COMPACT_ATOMS: atom_id res chain seq x y z
N MET A 1 36.50 20.88 -10.01
CA MET A 1 35.51 20.53 -11.05
C MET A 1 35.10 21.76 -11.85
N THR A 2 34.74 22.88 -11.19
CA THR A 2 34.38 24.16 -11.85
C THR A 2 35.43 24.67 -12.85
N LYS A 3 36.71 24.80 -12.45
CA LYS A 3 37.80 25.22 -13.36
C LYS A 3 38.00 24.34 -14.59
N ALA A 4 37.70 23.04 -14.48
CA ALA A 4 37.80 22.12 -15.61
C ALA A 4 36.65 22.32 -16.60
N ILE A 5 35.44 22.59 -16.08
CA ILE A 5 34.27 22.91 -16.91
C ILE A 5 34.50 24.25 -17.63
N GLU A 6 34.93 25.28 -16.91
CA GLU A 6 35.26 26.60 -17.47
C GLU A 6 36.30 26.50 -18.59
N PHE A 7 37.39 25.74 -18.37
CA PHE A 7 38.39 25.50 -19.41
C PHE A 7 37.80 24.82 -20.66
N LEU A 8 36.95 23.80 -20.48
CA LEU A 8 36.31 23.10 -21.61
C LEU A 8 35.35 24.00 -22.38
N GLU A 9 34.65 24.91 -21.68
CA GLU A 9 33.75 25.91 -22.26
C GLU A 9 34.52 27.01 -23.01
N GLU A 10 35.58 27.57 -22.42
CA GLU A 10 36.48 28.55 -23.05
C GLU A 10 37.11 28.01 -24.34
N LYS A 11 37.40 26.70 -24.36
CA LYS A 11 37.95 26.01 -25.53
C LYS A 11 36.90 25.55 -26.53
N GLY A 12 35.60 25.69 -26.24
CA GLY A 12 34.52 25.26 -27.12
C GLY A 12 34.43 23.75 -27.34
N ILE A 13 35.00 22.94 -26.45
CA ILE A 13 35.09 21.47 -26.55
C ILE A 13 34.21 20.74 -25.52
N GLY A 14 33.44 21.48 -24.74
CA GLY A 14 32.48 20.92 -23.78
C GLY A 14 31.59 22.00 -23.20
N LYS A 15 30.55 21.58 -22.48
CA LYS A 15 29.70 22.45 -21.68
C LYS A 15 29.33 21.78 -20.37
N GLY A 16 29.22 22.57 -19.30
CA GLY A 16 28.66 22.13 -18.04
C GLY A 16 27.24 21.60 -18.26
N LYS A 17 26.95 20.44 -17.67
CA LYS A 17 25.60 19.86 -17.69
C LYS A 17 25.27 19.30 -16.33
N ILE A 18 24.20 19.81 -15.73
CA ILE A 18 23.62 19.22 -14.52
C ILE A 18 22.85 17.96 -14.94
N GLN A 19 23.05 16.86 -14.21
CA GLN A 19 22.35 15.61 -14.41
C GLN A 19 21.68 15.21 -13.11
N TYR A 20 20.46 14.68 -13.22
CA TYR A 20 19.69 14.17 -12.10
C TYR A 20 19.67 12.64 -12.15
N ARG A 21 19.68 11.99 -10.98
CA ARG A 21 19.41 10.55 -10.89
C ARG A 21 17.95 10.20 -11.12
N MET A 22 17.06 11.17 -10.89
CA MET A 22 15.62 11.04 -11.11
C MET A 22 15.34 10.78 -12.58
N ARG A 23 14.37 9.90 -12.84
CA ARG A 23 13.86 9.59 -14.17
C ARG A 23 12.42 10.04 -14.28
N ASP A 24 11.95 10.21 -15.50
CA ASP A 24 10.55 10.51 -15.75
C ASP A 24 9.64 9.41 -15.22
N ALA A 25 8.47 9.82 -14.74
CA ALA A 25 7.50 8.91 -14.16
C ALA A 25 6.78 8.11 -15.25
N ILE A 26 6.90 6.78 -15.20
CA ILE A 26 6.16 5.90 -16.11
C ILE A 26 4.68 5.93 -15.71
N PHE A 27 3.85 6.56 -16.55
CA PHE A 27 2.44 6.85 -16.28
C PHE A 27 1.44 5.83 -16.84
N THR A 28 1.89 4.82 -17.57
CA THR A 28 0.98 3.81 -18.16
C THR A 28 1.07 2.47 -17.42
N ARG A 29 -0.05 1.78 -17.31
CA ARG A 29 -0.16 0.43 -16.72
C ARG A 29 -0.94 -0.48 -17.64
N GLN A 30 -0.40 -1.67 -17.88
CA GLN A 30 -1.06 -2.73 -18.65
C GLN A 30 -1.96 -3.55 -17.70
N ARG A 31 -2.91 -2.88 -17.06
CA ARG A 31 -3.83 -3.43 -16.06
C ARG A 31 -5.24 -2.94 -16.37
N TYR A 32 -6.24 -3.74 -16.00
CA TYR A 32 -7.63 -3.37 -16.17
C TYR A 32 -8.07 -2.30 -15.15
N TRP A 33 -7.78 -2.51 -13.87
CA TRP A 33 -8.29 -1.65 -12.80
C TRP A 33 -7.46 -0.37 -12.64
N GLY A 34 -7.84 0.66 -13.38
CA GLY A 34 -7.29 2.01 -13.34
C GLY A 34 -8.05 2.93 -14.28
N GLU A 35 -7.79 4.22 -14.19
CA GLU A 35 -8.44 5.23 -15.03
C GLU A 35 -7.94 5.10 -16.48
N PRO A 36 -8.82 5.04 -17.51
CA PRO A 36 -8.42 5.10 -18.91
C PRO A 36 -7.65 6.39 -19.22
N LEU A 37 -6.58 6.30 -20.02
CA LEU A 37 -5.95 7.50 -20.56
C LEU A 37 -6.85 8.10 -21.65
N PRO A 38 -7.16 9.41 -21.63
CA PRO A 38 -8.03 10.05 -22.62
C PRO A 38 -7.26 10.34 -23.93
N VAL A 39 -6.72 9.28 -24.53
CA VAL A 39 -5.87 9.33 -25.73
C VAL A 39 -6.41 8.36 -26.78
N TYR A 40 -6.49 8.81 -28.03
CA TYR A 40 -6.75 7.96 -29.20
C TYR A 40 -5.60 8.06 -30.20
N PHE A 41 -5.48 7.07 -31.09
CA PHE A 41 -4.40 7.01 -32.07
C PHE A 41 -4.92 7.13 -33.50
N LYS A 42 -4.43 8.14 -34.23
CA LYS A 42 -4.67 8.32 -35.66
C LYS A 42 -3.34 8.25 -36.40
N ASP A 43 -3.23 7.34 -37.36
CA ASP A 43 -1.99 7.10 -38.12
C ASP A 43 -0.77 6.88 -37.21
N ASP A 44 -0.96 6.08 -36.14
CA ASP A 44 0.02 5.80 -35.07
C ASP A 44 0.49 7.01 -34.25
N LEU A 45 -0.14 8.18 -34.41
CA LEU A 45 0.13 9.36 -33.61
C LEU A 45 -0.93 9.54 -32.51
N PRO A 46 -0.54 9.92 -31.27
CA PRO A 46 -1.47 10.11 -30.17
C PRO A 46 -2.17 11.48 -30.25
N TYR A 47 -3.46 11.49 -29.96
CA TYR A 47 -4.31 12.68 -29.85
C TYR A 47 -5.16 12.61 -28.59
N LEU A 48 -5.53 13.77 -28.03
CA LEU A 48 -6.37 13.85 -26.83
C LEU A 48 -7.85 13.82 -27.20
N ILE A 49 -8.66 13.14 -26.39
CA ILE A 49 -10.12 13.26 -26.43
C ILE A 49 -10.53 14.70 -26.07
N ASP A 50 -11.64 15.18 -26.64
CA ASP A 50 -12.22 16.48 -26.28
C ASP A 50 -12.58 16.52 -24.78
N GLU A 51 -12.19 17.59 -24.09
CA GLU A 51 -12.45 17.74 -22.65
C GLU A 51 -13.94 17.68 -22.29
N ASN A 52 -14.83 18.11 -23.19
CA ASN A 52 -16.28 18.09 -22.98
C ASN A 52 -16.91 16.69 -23.07
N GLU A 53 -16.15 15.72 -23.58
CA GLU A 53 -16.58 14.32 -23.70
C GLU A 53 -15.99 13.44 -22.58
N LEU A 54 -15.23 14.04 -21.67
CA LEU A 54 -14.80 13.38 -20.44
C LEU A 54 -15.99 13.21 -19.49
N PRO A 55 -15.96 12.18 -18.61
CA PRO A 55 -14.89 11.19 -18.45
C PRO A 55 -14.95 10.05 -19.47
N LEU A 56 -13.77 9.55 -19.88
CA LEU A 56 -13.65 8.27 -20.57
C LEU A 56 -13.92 7.13 -19.56
N ILE A 57 -15.09 6.50 -19.67
CA ILE A 57 -15.52 5.45 -18.75
C ILE A 57 -14.76 4.15 -19.02
N LEU A 58 -14.27 3.51 -17.95
CA LEU A 58 -13.64 2.19 -18.01
C LEU A 58 -14.66 1.15 -18.53
N PRO A 59 -14.40 0.46 -19.64
CA PRO A 59 -15.37 -0.42 -20.26
C PRO A 59 -15.41 -1.77 -19.54
N GLU A 60 -16.51 -2.49 -19.69
CA GLU A 60 -16.57 -3.90 -19.29
C GLU A 60 -15.77 -4.77 -20.26
N VAL A 61 -15.08 -5.78 -19.72
CA VAL A 61 -14.32 -6.77 -20.49
C VAL A 61 -14.64 -8.18 -20.01
N ASP A 62 -14.42 -9.18 -20.86
CA ASP A 62 -14.69 -10.59 -20.53
C ASP A 62 -13.70 -11.15 -19.50
N LYS A 63 -12.45 -10.66 -19.51
CA LYS A 63 -11.35 -11.11 -18.63
C LYS A 63 -10.42 -9.96 -18.28
N TYR A 64 -9.86 -10.00 -17.06
CA TYR A 64 -8.92 -8.97 -16.57
C TYR A 64 -7.44 -9.28 -16.85
N LEU A 65 -7.17 -10.33 -17.63
CA LEU A 65 -5.83 -10.73 -18.03
C LEU A 65 -5.48 -10.13 -19.40
N PRO A 66 -4.18 -9.99 -19.74
CA PRO A 66 -3.76 -9.62 -21.10
C PRO A 66 -4.43 -10.47 -22.19
N THR A 67 -4.51 -9.94 -23.42
CA THR A 67 -4.97 -10.72 -24.58
C THR A 67 -3.99 -11.83 -24.91
N GLU A 68 -4.39 -12.77 -25.78
CA GLU A 68 -3.49 -13.84 -26.24
C GLU A 68 -2.30 -13.27 -27.02
N ASP A 69 -2.48 -12.14 -27.69
CA ASP A 69 -1.45 -11.40 -28.43
C ASP A 69 -0.57 -10.50 -27.54
N GLY A 70 -0.78 -10.53 -26.22
CA GLY A 70 0.01 -9.77 -25.24
C GLY A 70 -0.42 -8.32 -25.04
N GLU A 71 -1.57 -7.91 -25.56
CA GLU A 71 -2.11 -6.56 -25.32
C GLU A 71 -2.64 -6.39 -23.89
N PRO A 72 -2.72 -5.15 -23.39
CA PRO A 72 -3.36 -4.86 -22.11
C PRO A 72 -4.81 -5.37 -22.03
N PRO A 73 -5.37 -5.57 -20.82
CA PRO A 73 -6.74 -6.05 -20.66
C PRO A 73 -7.82 -5.24 -21.40
N LEU A 74 -7.64 -3.93 -21.60
CA LEU A 74 -8.58 -3.11 -22.37
C LEU A 74 -8.64 -3.46 -23.86
N GLY A 75 -7.62 -4.15 -24.41
CA GLY A 75 -7.68 -4.73 -25.75
C GLY A 75 -8.80 -5.76 -25.94
N ARG A 76 -9.44 -6.22 -24.86
CA ARG A 76 -10.59 -7.14 -24.88
C ARG A 76 -11.94 -6.43 -25.05
N ALA A 77 -11.99 -5.10 -24.91
CA ALA A 77 -13.24 -4.36 -25.04
C ALA A 77 -13.74 -4.38 -26.49
N LYS A 78 -15.04 -4.66 -26.68
CA LYS A 78 -15.63 -4.91 -28.01
C LYS A 78 -15.64 -3.68 -28.93
N GLU A 79 -15.72 -2.49 -28.36
CA GLU A 79 -15.81 -1.20 -29.07
C GLU A 79 -14.94 -0.16 -28.35
N TRP A 80 -13.62 -0.37 -28.35
CA TRP A 80 -12.65 0.53 -27.70
C TRP A 80 -12.06 1.54 -28.69
N THR A 81 -12.94 2.40 -29.20
CA THR A 81 -12.65 3.37 -30.25
C THR A 81 -13.25 4.73 -29.91
N TYR A 82 -12.68 5.77 -30.48
CA TYR A 82 -13.12 7.16 -30.38
C TYR A 82 -13.54 7.68 -31.75
N LYS A 83 -14.71 8.31 -31.82
CA LYS A 83 -15.30 8.82 -33.06
C LYS A 83 -15.04 10.32 -33.18
N THR A 84 -14.49 10.74 -34.30
CA THR A 84 -14.29 12.15 -34.65
C THR A 84 -14.95 12.45 -36.00
N SER A 85 -14.91 13.72 -36.43
CA SER A 85 -15.36 14.11 -37.77
C SER A 85 -14.57 13.46 -38.91
N GLU A 86 -13.38 12.93 -38.62
CA GLU A 86 -12.46 12.37 -39.61
C GLU A 86 -12.52 10.83 -39.69
N GLY A 87 -13.21 10.19 -38.74
CA GLY A 87 -13.32 8.73 -38.68
C GLY A 87 -13.41 8.18 -37.26
N GLU A 88 -13.23 6.87 -37.15
CA GLU A 88 -13.22 6.13 -35.90
C GLU A 88 -11.80 5.58 -35.65
N PHE A 89 -11.24 5.88 -34.49
CA PHE A 89 -9.83 5.66 -34.16
C PHE A 89 -9.69 4.83 -32.88
N PRO A 90 -8.67 3.95 -32.76
CA PRO A 90 -8.45 3.15 -31.55
C PRO A 90 -8.07 4.01 -30.34
N LEU A 91 -8.62 3.67 -29.18
CA LEU A 91 -8.27 4.28 -27.88
C LEU A 91 -7.02 3.63 -27.25
N GLU A 92 -6.31 4.38 -26.41
CA GLU A 92 -5.23 3.86 -25.56
C GLU A 92 -5.74 2.71 -24.69
N LYS A 93 -5.00 1.60 -24.66
CA LYS A 93 -5.39 0.35 -23.97
C LYS A 93 -4.77 0.23 -22.57
N SER A 94 -3.85 1.13 -22.23
CA SER A 94 -3.28 1.25 -20.89
C SER A 94 -4.19 2.06 -19.97
N THR A 95 -4.00 1.88 -18.67
CA THR A 95 -4.63 2.68 -17.61
C THR A 95 -3.59 3.50 -16.86
N MET A 96 -4.05 4.52 -16.13
CA MET A 96 -3.22 5.28 -15.22
C MET A 96 -2.83 4.44 -13.99
N PRO A 97 -1.68 4.70 -13.36
CA PRO A 97 -1.30 4.06 -12.11
C PRO A 97 -2.12 4.58 -10.94
N GLY A 98 -2.29 3.78 -9.89
CA GLY A 98 -3.02 4.21 -8.69
C GLY A 98 -2.44 5.44 -7.96
N TRP A 99 -1.19 5.84 -8.26
CA TRP A 99 -0.65 7.10 -7.74
C TRP A 99 -1.13 8.34 -8.50
N ALA A 100 -1.76 8.20 -9.67
CA ALA A 100 -2.38 9.31 -10.39
C ALA A 100 -3.45 10.00 -9.54
N GLY A 101 -4.39 9.24 -8.96
CA GLY A 101 -5.38 9.77 -8.03
C GLY A 101 -4.80 10.17 -6.67
N SER A 102 -3.91 9.34 -6.09
CA SER A 102 -3.38 9.63 -4.75
C SER A 102 -2.41 10.82 -4.69
N SER A 103 -1.99 11.38 -5.83
CA SER A 103 -1.11 12.56 -5.83
C SER A 103 -1.84 13.89 -5.62
N TRP A 104 -3.17 13.92 -5.66
CA TRP A 104 -3.94 15.16 -5.53
C TRP A 104 -5.25 15.02 -4.74
N TYR A 105 -5.56 13.83 -4.22
CA TYR A 105 -6.80 13.55 -3.47
C TYR A 105 -7.07 14.51 -2.30
N PHE A 106 -6.03 15.05 -1.67
CA PHE A 106 -6.15 16.02 -0.58
C PHE A 106 -6.79 17.34 -1.04
N PHE A 107 -6.57 17.76 -2.30
CA PHE A 107 -7.32 18.87 -2.89
C PHE A 107 -8.77 18.47 -3.15
N ARG A 108 -9.01 17.24 -3.61
CA ARG A 108 -10.38 16.77 -3.88
C ARG A 108 -11.23 16.72 -2.62
N TYR A 109 -10.66 16.46 -1.44
CA TYR A 109 -11.39 16.55 -0.17
C TYR A 109 -11.91 17.95 0.14
N MET A 110 -11.22 19.00 -0.32
CA MET A 110 -11.66 20.39 -0.13
C MET A 110 -12.93 20.70 -0.93
N ASP A 111 -13.18 19.98 -2.03
CA ASP A 111 -14.30 20.23 -2.93
C ASP A 111 -14.86 18.96 -3.61
N SER A 112 -15.20 17.95 -2.82
CA SER A 112 -15.47 16.59 -3.30
C SER A 112 -16.67 16.43 -4.24
N LYS A 113 -17.59 17.39 -4.24
CA LYS A 113 -18.83 17.39 -5.03
C LYS A 113 -18.79 18.25 -6.29
N ASN A 114 -17.64 18.88 -6.59
CA ASN A 114 -17.49 19.74 -7.76
C ASN A 114 -17.41 18.91 -9.05
N ASP A 115 -18.35 19.10 -9.95
CA ASP A 115 -18.45 18.42 -11.25
C ASP A 115 -17.90 19.27 -12.41
N GLU A 116 -17.58 20.53 -12.17
CA GLU A 116 -17.06 21.46 -13.19
C GLU A 116 -15.52 21.46 -13.27
N SER A 117 -14.84 21.14 -12.17
CA SER A 117 -13.38 21.19 -12.05
C SER A 117 -12.86 20.20 -11.01
N PHE A 118 -11.54 19.97 -10.98
CA PHE A 118 -10.95 19.07 -9.98
C PHE A 118 -11.18 19.56 -8.54
N ALA A 119 -11.11 20.89 -8.32
CA ALA A 119 -11.51 21.61 -7.11
C ALA A 119 -11.58 23.12 -7.41
N SER A 120 -12.48 23.86 -6.75
CA SER A 120 -12.55 25.32 -6.88
C SER A 120 -11.35 26.03 -6.24
N ARG A 121 -10.81 27.04 -6.94
CA ARG A 121 -9.67 27.83 -6.47
C ARG A 121 -9.93 28.52 -5.12
N GLU A 122 -11.15 29.00 -4.90
CA GLU A 122 -11.56 29.60 -3.62
C GLU A 122 -11.39 28.63 -2.45
N LYS A 123 -11.81 27.37 -2.62
CA LYS A 123 -11.71 26.35 -1.56
C LYS A 123 -10.28 25.85 -1.37
N THR A 124 -9.52 25.69 -2.45
CA THR A 124 -8.11 25.30 -2.33
C THR A 124 -7.28 26.38 -1.66
N ASP A 125 -7.58 27.67 -1.87
CA ASP A 125 -6.93 28.78 -1.17
C ASP A 125 -7.39 28.94 0.28
N TYR A 126 -8.68 28.68 0.57
CA TYR A 126 -9.20 28.71 1.94
C TYR A 126 -8.53 27.64 2.83
N TRP A 127 -8.44 26.39 2.34
CA TRP A 127 -7.83 25.30 3.10
C TRP A 127 -6.31 25.32 3.03
N GLY A 128 -5.73 25.72 1.89
CA GLY A 128 -4.30 25.76 1.69
C GLY A 128 -3.62 24.40 1.79
N ALA A 129 -2.37 24.40 2.28
CA ALA A 129 -1.58 23.20 2.48
C ALA A 129 -2.06 22.43 3.70
N VAL A 130 -2.00 21.09 3.66
CA VAL A 130 -2.32 20.25 4.81
C VAL A 130 -1.35 20.55 5.95
N ASP A 131 -1.86 21.01 7.09
CA ASP A 131 -1.03 21.38 8.24
C ASP A 131 -0.23 20.19 8.80
N LEU A 132 -0.88 19.02 8.91
CA LEU A 132 -0.29 17.80 9.43
C LEU A 132 -0.67 16.58 8.59
N TYR A 133 0.32 16.00 7.91
CA TYR A 133 0.19 14.74 7.20
C TYR A 133 0.80 13.59 8.02
N ILE A 134 0.02 12.53 8.26
CA ILE A 134 0.46 11.33 8.97
C ILE A 134 0.41 10.16 8.00
N GLY A 135 1.56 9.53 7.74
CA GLY A 135 1.65 8.40 6.80
C GLY A 135 2.94 7.62 6.96
N GLY A 136 2.92 6.31 6.69
CA GLY A 136 4.09 5.47 6.89
C GLY A 136 5.29 5.88 6.02
N SER A 137 6.50 5.65 6.53
CA SER A 137 7.76 6.02 5.84
C SER A 137 7.95 5.35 4.46
N GLU A 138 7.22 4.27 4.18
CA GLU A 138 7.19 3.58 2.90
C GLU A 138 6.76 4.46 1.72
N HIS A 139 6.10 5.58 1.99
CA HIS A 139 5.59 6.50 0.97
C HIS A 139 6.57 7.63 0.58
N ALA A 140 7.74 7.71 1.23
CA ALA A 140 8.71 8.80 1.08
C ALA A 140 9.20 9.01 -0.36
N THR A 141 9.53 7.94 -1.08
CA THR A 141 10.10 8.02 -2.45
C THR A 141 9.06 7.93 -3.57
N GLY A 142 7.80 7.65 -3.23
CA GLY A 142 6.71 7.49 -4.18
C GLY A 142 5.66 8.58 -4.02
N HIS A 143 4.58 8.25 -3.31
CA HIS A 143 3.41 9.12 -3.12
C HIS A 143 3.75 10.54 -2.69
N LEU A 144 4.68 10.72 -1.73
CA LEU A 144 5.04 12.04 -1.23
C LEU A 144 5.77 12.89 -2.27
N LEU A 145 6.63 12.27 -3.08
CA LEU A 145 7.29 12.96 -4.18
C LEU A 145 6.30 13.34 -5.28
N TYR A 146 5.41 12.43 -5.67
CA TYR A 146 4.40 12.71 -6.69
C TYR A 146 3.38 13.76 -6.24
N SER A 147 2.98 13.76 -4.98
CA SER A 147 2.10 14.79 -4.42
C SER A 147 2.71 16.19 -4.53
N ARG A 148 4.02 16.32 -4.24
CA ARG A 148 4.75 17.58 -4.42
C ARG A 148 4.83 17.99 -5.90
N PHE A 149 5.15 17.05 -6.79
CA PHE A 149 5.17 17.31 -8.23
C PHE A 149 3.82 17.83 -8.74
N TRP A 150 2.72 17.13 -8.42
CA TRP A 150 1.37 17.52 -8.83
C TRP A 150 0.96 18.86 -8.21
N THR A 151 1.32 19.14 -6.97
CA THR A 151 1.06 20.44 -6.34
C THR A 151 1.75 21.57 -7.10
N LYS A 152 3.03 21.40 -7.45
CA LYS A 152 3.77 22.41 -8.23
C LYS A 152 3.20 22.58 -9.63
N PHE A 153 2.83 21.49 -10.29
CA PHE A 153 2.16 21.54 -11.59
C PHE A 153 0.83 22.32 -11.53
N LEU A 154 -0.01 22.04 -10.53
CA LEU A 154 -1.29 22.73 -10.33
C LEU A 154 -1.09 24.20 -9.91
N PHE A 155 -0.01 24.50 -9.18
CA PHE A 155 0.38 25.87 -8.83
C PHE A 155 0.80 26.65 -10.08
N ASP A 156 1.61 26.06 -10.94
CA ASP A 156 2.05 26.65 -12.21
C ASP A 156 0.87 26.90 -13.16
N LEU A 157 -0.16 26.04 -13.13
CA LEU A 157 -1.45 26.26 -13.82
C LEU A 157 -2.33 27.35 -13.18
N GLY A 158 -1.99 27.83 -11.99
CA GLY A 158 -2.77 28.84 -11.27
C GLY A 158 -4.08 28.31 -10.69
N VAL A 159 -4.23 27.00 -10.51
CA VAL A 159 -5.48 26.41 -9.99
C VAL A 159 -5.43 26.07 -8.48
N VAL A 160 -4.25 26.21 -7.87
CA VAL A 160 -4.05 26.20 -6.41
C VAL A 160 -3.09 27.33 -5.99
N GLY A 161 -3.23 27.84 -4.76
CA GLY A 161 -2.38 28.92 -4.24
C GLY A 161 -1.12 28.48 -3.48
N ILE A 162 -0.85 27.18 -3.40
CA ILE A 162 0.26 26.61 -2.64
C ILE A 162 1.23 25.86 -3.55
N ASP A 163 2.53 25.87 -3.24
CA ASP A 163 3.56 25.16 -4.01
C ASP A 163 4.10 23.91 -3.29
N GLU A 164 3.71 23.68 -2.03
CA GLU A 164 4.00 22.48 -1.25
C GLU A 164 2.72 21.99 -0.53
N PRO A 165 2.35 20.69 -0.64
CA PRO A 165 1.07 20.19 -0.15
C PRO A 165 0.99 19.94 1.36
N PHE A 166 2.13 19.72 2.03
CA PHE A 166 2.18 19.27 3.43
C PHE A 166 3.13 20.17 4.23
N GLN A 167 2.63 20.89 5.23
CA GLN A 167 3.45 21.77 6.07
C GLN A 167 4.29 20.97 7.07
N LYS A 168 3.66 19.97 7.71
CA LYS A 168 4.31 19.04 8.62
C LYS A 168 3.98 17.61 8.24
N MET A 169 4.98 16.75 8.30
CA MET A 169 4.84 15.32 8.07
C MET A 169 5.33 14.56 9.28
N ILE A 170 4.55 13.56 9.71
CA ILE A 170 4.96 12.58 10.73
C ILE A 170 4.85 11.20 10.11
N ASN A 171 5.96 10.46 10.12
CA ASN A 171 5.95 9.07 9.71
C ASN A 171 5.69 8.18 10.91
N GLN A 172 4.48 7.62 11.01
CA GLN A 172 4.19 6.67 12.08
C GLN A 172 5.03 5.40 11.91
N GLY A 173 5.43 4.84 13.04
CA GLY A 173 6.07 3.54 13.08
C GLY A 173 5.09 2.41 12.78
N MET A 174 5.61 1.29 12.26
CA MET A 174 4.79 0.11 12.02
C MET A 174 4.42 -0.59 13.33
N ILE A 175 3.15 -0.99 13.43
CA ILE A 175 2.72 -1.98 14.42
C ILE A 175 3.13 -3.37 13.91
N GLN A 176 3.99 -4.05 14.66
CA GLN A 176 4.46 -5.40 14.40
C GLN A 176 3.55 -6.41 15.11
N GLY A 177 3.45 -7.63 14.61
CA GLY A 177 2.68 -8.70 15.24
C GLY A 177 3.58 -9.61 16.06
N ARG A 178 3.08 -10.10 17.20
CA ARG A 178 3.64 -11.28 17.84
C ARG A 178 3.25 -12.51 17.02
N SER A 179 4.22 -13.15 16.38
CA SER A 179 4.05 -14.48 15.80
C SER A 179 4.23 -15.52 16.90
N ASN A 180 3.39 -16.56 16.91
CA ASN A 180 3.58 -17.72 17.78
C ASN A 180 3.95 -18.95 16.97
N PHE A 181 4.74 -19.83 17.58
CA PHE A 181 5.26 -21.03 16.95
C PHE A 181 4.91 -22.28 17.73
N VAL A 182 4.58 -23.34 16.98
CA VAL A 182 4.52 -24.72 17.45
C VAL A 182 5.67 -25.51 16.81
N TYR A 183 6.21 -26.49 17.53
CA TYR A 183 7.42 -27.23 17.14
C TYR A 183 7.06 -28.66 16.81
N ARG A 184 7.08 -29.01 15.53
CA ARG A 184 6.80 -30.37 15.06
C ARG A 184 8.09 -31.17 15.02
N VAL A 185 8.11 -32.36 15.64
CA VAL A 185 9.24 -33.29 15.51
C VAL A 185 9.28 -33.83 14.09
N LYS A 186 10.43 -33.66 13.41
CA LYS A 186 10.56 -33.99 11.98
C LYS A 186 10.23 -35.46 11.71
N GLY A 187 9.50 -35.71 10.63
CA GLY A 187 9.06 -37.05 10.23
C GLY A 187 7.91 -37.65 11.06
N THR A 188 7.36 -36.90 12.02
CA THR A 188 6.25 -37.38 12.88
C THR A 188 5.06 -36.43 12.86
N ASN A 189 3.96 -36.81 13.52
CA ASN A 189 2.85 -35.89 13.82
C ASN A 189 2.83 -35.47 15.30
N LYS A 190 4.02 -35.39 15.90
CA LYS A 190 4.21 -35.04 17.31
C LYS A 190 4.70 -33.61 17.42
N PHE A 191 4.08 -32.84 18.29
CA PHE A 191 4.49 -31.49 18.64
C PHE A 191 5.07 -31.47 20.03
N VAL A 192 6.12 -30.68 20.22
CA VAL A 192 6.80 -30.52 21.52
C VAL A 192 6.74 -29.07 21.96
N SER A 193 6.48 -28.85 23.23
CA SER A 193 6.42 -27.52 23.84
C SER A 193 7.79 -26.80 23.78
N TYR A 194 7.78 -25.47 23.75
CA TYR A 194 8.94 -24.62 23.47
C TYR A 194 10.19 -24.94 24.31
N GLY A 195 10.07 -25.08 25.63
CA GLY A 195 11.19 -25.35 26.53
C GLY A 195 11.78 -26.74 26.37
N LEU A 196 11.04 -27.67 25.76
CA LEU A 196 11.49 -29.04 25.49
C LEU A 196 12.06 -29.20 24.06
N LYS A 197 11.90 -28.21 23.17
CA LYS A 197 12.20 -28.35 21.74
C LYS A 197 13.63 -28.81 21.44
N ASN A 198 14.61 -28.33 22.22
CA ASN A 198 16.04 -28.62 22.01
C ASN A 198 16.42 -30.08 22.28
N GLN A 199 15.51 -30.87 22.86
CA GLN A 199 15.69 -32.31 23.07
C GLN A 199 15.29 -33.14 21.82
N TYR A 200 14.75 -32.49 20.80
CA TYR A 200 14.22 -33.11 19.59
C TYR A 200 14.73 -32.39 18.34
N ASP A 201 14.71 -33.08 17.20
CA ASP A 201 14.90 -32.43 15.91
C ASP A 201 13.56 -31.89 15.40
N THR A 202 13.35 -30.59 15.51
CA THR A 202 12.05 -29.95 15.25
C THR A 202 12.07 -29.03 14.03
N SER A 203 10.88 -28.79 13.47
CA SER A 203 10.59 -27.71 12.53
C SER A 203 9.54 -26.77 13.13
N ASP A 204 9.81 -25.47 13.01
CA ASP A 204 8.96 -24.41 13.53
C ASP A 204 7.79 -24.18 12.57
N MET A 205 6.59 -24.00 13.12
CA MET A 205 5.39 -23.71 12.34
C MET A 205 4.64 -22.56 12.98
N HIS A 206 4.29 -21.54 12.19
CA HIS A 206 3.40 -20.48 12.64
C HIS A 206 2.03 -21.05 13.04
N VAL A 207 1.47 -20.52 14.12
CA VAL A 207 0.12 -20.81 14.60
C VAL A 207 -0.67 -19.52 14.73
N ASP A 208 -1.99 -19.61 14.54
CA ASP A 208 -2.89 -18.47 14.72
C ASP A 208 -2.78 -17.87 16.13
N VAL A 209 -2.43 -16.59 16.19
CA VAL A 209 -2.23 -15.87 17.45
C VAL A 209 -3.52 -15.84 18.28
N ASN A 210 -4.70 -15.95 17.66
CA ASN A 210 -5.99 -15.93 18.35
C ASN A 210 -6.31 -17.22 19.11
N ILE A 211 -5.55 -18.29 18.88
CA ILE A 211 -5.69 -19.57 19.62
C ILE A 211 -4.57 -19.77 20.65
N VAL A 212 -3.75 -18.74 20.88
CA VAL A 212 -2.70 -18.71 21.90
C VAL A 212 -3.02 -17.61 22.90
N HIS A 213 -2.94 -17.92 24.20
CA HIS A 213 -3.18 -16.97 25.27
C HIS A 213 -2.10 -17.11 26.34
N ASN A 214 -1.40 -16.01 26.68
CA ASN A 214 -0.23 -16.04 27.56
C ASN A 214 0.78 -17.15 27.20
N ASP A 215 1.11 -17.24 25.91
CA ASP A 215 1.99 -18.25 25.30
C ASP A 215 1.51 -19.70 25.38
N GLN A 216 0.35 -19.95 25.99
CA GLN A 216 -0.27 -21.27 26.04
C GLN A 216 -1.16 -21.48 24.82
N LEU A 217 -0.88 -22.54 24.06
CA LEU A 217 -1.70 -22.95 22.92
C LEU A 217 -3.01 -23.61 23.40
N ASN A 218 -4.12 -23.24 22.78
CA ASN A 218 -5.37 -23.99 22.89
C ASN A 218 -5.34 -25.19 21.93
N LEU A 219 -5.12 -26.40 22.48
CA LEU A 219 -4.95 -27.63 21.70
C LEU A 219 -6.21 -28.03 20.91
N ASP A 220 -7.39 -27.83 21.48
CA ASP A 220 -8.65 -28.19 20.82
C ASP A 220 -8.89 -27.28 19.61
N LYS A 221 -8.72 -25.96 19.80
CA LYS A 221 -8.80 -24.99 18.71
C LYS A 221 -7.74 -25.22 17.65
N PHE A 222 -6.52 -25.62 18.03
CA PHE A 222 -5.46 -25.96 17.08
C PHE A 222 -5.86 -27.14 16.17
N LYS A 223 -6.40 -28.21 16.77
CA LYS A 223 -6.87 -29.39 16.02
C LYS A 223 -8.07 -29.06 15.11
N SER A 224 -8.98 -28.20 15.56
CA SER A 224 -10.09 -27.72 14.73
C SER A 224 -9.63 -26.81 13.59
N TRP A 225 -8.67 -25.93 13.86
CA TRP A 225 -8.08 -25.02 12.87
C TRP A 225 -7.26 -25.74 11.81
N ARG A 226 -6.61 -26.85 12.19
CA ARG A 226 -5.82 -27.72 11.30
C ARG A 226 -6.36 -29.15 11.31
N PRO A 227 -7.45 -29.44 10.55
CA PRO A 227 -8.01 -30.79 10.47
C PRO A 227 -7.00 -31.85 10.02
N ASP A 228 -6.02 -31.47 9.20
CA ASP A 228 -4.90 -32.33 8.78
C ASP A 228 -3.99 -32.76 9.94
N LEU A 229 -4.05 -32.05 11.07
CA LEU A 229 -3.29 -32.30 12.30
C LEU A 229 -4.20 -32.73 13.47
N ALA A 230 -5.45 -33.12 13.22
CA ALA A 230 -6.41 -33.48 14.29
C ALA A 230 -5.89 -34.60 15.23
N ASN A 231 -5.16 -35.57 14.68
CA ASN A 231 -4.57 -36.70 15.41
C ASN A 231 -3.14 -36.41 15.91
N ALA A 232 -2.72 -35.15 15.97
CA ALA A 232 -1.40 -34.80 16.47
C ALA A 232 -1.25 -35.13 17.97
N GLU A 233 -0.08 -35.63 18.34
CA GLU A 233 0.33 -35.85 19.73
C GLU A 233 1.10 -34.63 20.25
N PHE A 234 0.92 -34.28 21.52
CA PHE A 234 1.56 -33.10 22.12
C PHE A 234 2.37 -33.51 23.35
N ILE A 235 3.65 -33.16 23.36
CA ILE A 235 4.53 -33.23 24.53
C ILE A 235 4.45 -31.88 25.23
N LEU A 236 3.98 -31.90 26.47
CA LEU A 236 3.63 -30.72 27.25
C LEU A 236 4.69 -30.42 28.33
N GLU A 237 4.76 -29.16 28.74
CA GLU A 237 5.48 -28.68 29.92
C GLU A 237 4.46 -28.42 31.02
N ASP A 238 4.54 -29.15 32.14
CA ASP A 238 3.61 -29.01 33.28
C ASP A 238 2.12 -29.07 32.88
N GLY A 239 1.79 -29.94 31.93
CA GLY A 239 0.42 -30.11 31.41
C GLY A 239 -0.03 -29.03 30.42
N LYS A 240 0.86 -28.14 29.99
CA LYS A 240 0.58 -27.06 29.04
C LYS A 240 1.47 -27.14 27.80
N TYR A 241 0.94 -26.73 26.66
CA TYR A 241 1.77 -26.53 25.47
C TYR A 241 2.14 -25.06 25.39
N ILE A 242 3.42 -24.75 25.61
CA ILE A 242 3.98 -23.41 25.53
C ILE A 242 4.53 -23.18 24.12
N CYS A 243 4.02 -22.14 23.46
CA CYS A 243 4.50 -21.68 22.16
C CYS A 243 5.78 -20.85 22.31
N GLY A 244 6.63 -20.88 21.28
CA GLY A 244 7.61 -19.82 21.11
C GLY A 244 6.96 -18.58 20.52
N ALA A 245 7.66 -17.45 20.58
CA ALA A 245 7.19 -16.21 19.99
C ALA A 245 8.34 -15.36 19.43
N GLU A 246 8.05 -14.65 18.35
CA GLU A 246 8.93 -13.62 17.77
C GLU A 246 8.10 -12.41 17.35
N VAL A 247 8.73 -11.24 17.30
CA VAL A 247 8.10 -10.00 16.79
C VAL A 247 8.42 -9.87 15.32
N GLU A 248 7.39 -9.87 14.48
CA GLU A 248 7.52 -9.83 13.03
C GLU A 248 6.55 -8.85 12.40
N LYS A 249 6.77 -8.46 11.13
CA LYS A 249 5.74 -7.74 10.36
C LYS A 249 4.47 -8.60 10.28
N MET A 250 3.30 -8.00 10.55
CA MET A 250 2.01 -8.68 10.43
C MET A 250 1.78 -9.15 8.99
N SER A 251 1.38 -10.40 8.81
CA SER A 251 0.98 -10.95 7.51
C SER A 251 0.02 -12.13 7.67
N LYS A 252 -0.88 -12.28 6.70
CA LYS A 252 -1.81 -13.41 6.65
C LYS A 252 -1.08 -14.77 6.64
N SER A 253 0.09 -14.83 6.01
CA SER A 253 0.91 -16.05 5.92
C SER A 253 1.54 -16.48 7.25
N LYS A 254 1.65 -15.57 8.22
CA LYS A 254 2.24 -15.83 9.55
C LYS A 254 1.17 -16.03 10.64
N TYR A 255 -0.11 -15.90 10.28
CA TYR A 255 -1.25 -16.00 11.20
C TYR A 255 -1.15 -15.08 12.43
N ASN A 256 -0.48 -13.93 12.27
CA ASN A 256 -0.22 -12.95 13.34
C ASN A 256 -0.96 -11.62 13.10
N VAL A 257 -1.94 -11.61 12.20
CA VAL A 257 -2.81 -10.45 11.96
C VAL A 257 -3.88 -10.43 13.03
N VAL A 258 -3.97 -9.31 13.74
CA VAL A 258 -5.06 -9.05 14.68
C VAL A 258 -6.06 -8.14 13.99
N ASN A 259 -7.31 -8.59 13.89
CA ASN A 259 -8.38 -7.77 13.33
C ASN A 259 -8.85 -6.77 14.39
N PRO A 260 -8.84 -5.45 14.12
CA PRO A 260 -9.33 -4.45 15.07
C PRO A 260 -10.79 -4.69 15.48
N ASP A 261 -11.64 -5.24 14.59
CA ASP A 261 -13.04 -5.52 14.91
C ASP A 261 -13.17 -6.52 16.07
N ASP A 262 -12.34 -7.56 16.10
CA ASP A 262 -12.33 -8.57 17.16
C ASP A 262 -11.89 -7.97 18.52
N ILE A 263 -11.09 -6.90 18.49
CA ILE A 263 -10.67 -6.17 19.69
C ILE A 263 -11.78 -5.23 20.14
N ILE A 264 -12.43 -4.53 19.21
CA ILE A 264 -13.56 -3.63 19.50
C ILE A 264 -14.73 -4.40 20.09
N GLU A 265 -15.07 -5.57 19.54
CA GLU A 265 -16.17 -6.40 20.07
C GLU A 265 -15.89 -6.88 21.49
N ARG A 266 -14.63 -7.23 21.81
CA ARG A 266 -14.24 -7.75 23.12
C ARG A 266 -14.04 -6.67 24.18
N TYR A 267 -13.43 -5.55 23.80
CA TYR A 267 -12.89 -4.56 24.75
C TYR A 267 -13.41 -3.14 24.50
N GLY A 268 -14.10 -2.89 23.39
CA GLY A 268 -14.57 -1.56 22.99
C GLY A 268 -13.54 -0.76 22.20
N ALA A 269 -14.04 0.19 21.41
CA ALA A 269 -13.21 1.04 20.55
C ALA A 269 -12.25 1.96 21.34
N ASP A 270 -12.68 2.46 22.50
CA ASP A 270 -11.84 3.33 23.32
C ASP A 270 -10.63 2.58 23.89
N THR A 271 -10.81 1.32 24.30
CA THR A 271 -9.72 0.48 24.77
C THR A 271 -8.69 0.26 23.66
N LEU A 272 -9.12 -0.04 22.44
CA LEU A 272 -8.22 -0.17 21.28
C LEU A 272 -7.42 1.12 21.06
N ARG A 273 -8.10 2.27 20.99
CA ARG A 273 -7.46 3.57 20.71
C ARG A 273 -6.46 3.96 21.80
N LEU A 274 -6.85 3.81 23.07
CA LEU A 274 -5.98 4.12 24.19
C LEU A 274 -4.77 3.19 24.23
N TYR A 275 -4.97 1.91 23.97
CA TYR A 275 -3.88 0.94 23.91
C TYR A 275 -2.88 1.27 22.80
N GLU A 276 -3.33 1.56 21.57
CA GLU A 276 -2.46 1.95 20.46
C GLU A 276 -1.59 3.18 20.77
N MET A 277 -2.18 4.16 21.46
CA MET A 277 -1.47 5.37 21.90
C MET A 277 -0.53 5.11 23.08
N PHE A 278 -0.87 4.17 23.96
CA PHE A 278 -0.06 3.78 25.12
C PHE A 278 1.18 2.94 24.76
N LEU A 279 1.14 2.20 23.63
CA LEU A 279 2.26 1.36 23.17
C LEU A 279 3.58 2.13 22.94
N GLY A 280 3.56 3.46 22.92
CA GLY A 280 4.76 4.29 22.90
C GLY A 280 4.68 5.49 21.94
N PRO A 281 5.80 6.17 21.66
CA PRO A 281 5.84 7.30 20.73
C PRO A 281 5.36 6.91 19.32
N LEU A 282 4.61 7.80 18.65
CA LEU A 282 3.97 7.53 17.35
C LEU A 282 4.94 7.09 16.24
N GLU A 283 6.16 7.63 16.24
CA GLU A 283 7.17 7.40 15.20
C GLU A 283 7.91 6.07 15.34
N GLN A 284 7.79 5.39 16.49
CA GLN A 284 8.53 4.16 16.77
C GLN A 284 7.75 2.91 16.35
N PHE A 285 8.49 1.87 15.95
CA PHE A 285 7.91 0.55 15.71
C PHE A 285 7.51 -0.08 17.04
N LYS A 286 6.34 -0.71 17.08
CA LYS A 286 5.75 -1.22 18.31
C LYS A 286 5.25 -2.64 18.11
N PRO A 287 5.57 -3.59 19.01
CA PRO A 287 4.95 -4.90 18.97
C PRO A 287 3.51 -4.81 19.50
N TRP A 288 2.56 -5.33 18.72
CA TRP A 288 1.21 -5.60 19.19
C TRP A 288 1.22 -6.84 20.08
N ASN A 289 0.58 -6.73 21.24
CA ASN A 289 0.35 -7.86 22.14
C ASN A 289 -1.05 -7.76 22.75
N THR A 290 -1.97 -8.65 22.36
CA THR A 290 -3.34 -8.65 22.88
C THR A 290 -3.38 -8.91 24.38
N ASN A 291 -2.46 -9.73 24.93
CA ASN A 291 -2.40 -9.99 26.38
C ASN A 291 -2.04 -8.73 27.18
N GLY A 292 -1.44 -7.71 26.55
CA GLY A 292 -1.14 -6.43 27.17
C GLY A 292 -2.37 -5.55 27.39
N ILE A 293 -3.48 -5.82 26.69
CA ILE A 293 -4.74 -5.08 26.85
C ILE A 293 -5.37 -5.39 28.21
N ASP A 294 -5.34 -6.67 28.64
CA ASP A 294 -5.90 -7.08 29.93
C ASP A 294 -5.16 -6.45 31.13
N GLY A 295 -3.89 -6.08 30.97
CA GLY A 295 -3.11 -5.35 31.98
C GLY A 295 -3.26 -3.83 31.91
N PHE A 296 -3.89 -3.32 30.86
CA PHE A 296 -4.21 -1.90 30.68
C PHE A 296 -5.58 -1.52 31.29
N LEU A 297 -6.53 -2.46 31.31
CA LEU A 297 -7.85 -2.34 31.94
C LEU A 297 -7.78 -2.56 33.46
#